data_AF-A0A7C6CVX9-F1
#
_entry.id   AF-A0A7C6CVX9-F1
#
_cell.length_a   1.000
_cell.length_b   1.000
_cell.length_c   1.000
_cell.angle_alpha   90.00
_cell.angle_beta   90.00
_cell.angle_gamma   90.00
#
_symmetry.space_group_name_H-M   'P 1'
#
loop_
_entity.id
_entity.type
_entity.pdbx_description
1 polymer ?
#
loop_
_entity_poly.entity_id
_entity_poly.type
_entity_poly.pdbx_seq_one_letter_code
_entity_poly.pdbx_strand_id
1 'polypeptide(L)'
;MQKTNKSVRIMCEIGMISALGFVFDELQSILSRGIFINGGSIGFAMIAVLVMAFRRGWFPAVITGLIIGLLDVATSAQIIHPVQLLLDYIFPYAVVGIAGFLKPFFDKYDDKLSRILWLISGTIIGGLLKFLSHYLAGVIFWTDPTYFAWNLNEMNVYLYCFVYNIAFIGPSIVITAILLAILYLTAPRVLIEKDDIISREDIRNNEIQKVISISTLLVGSVLFIYYLIDYIRSYEDNSSPGYIDFDFNPDSMMISMLGLFLTVLGIISLITAYKQKFNSLVFTGSLTAISLISFIYCLARLIRMYVKEQDPSIYWIWFAVGLIFLSISCVLFIFKYLKAKKKSSTI
;
A
#
# COMPACT_ATOMS: atom_id res chain seq x y z
N MET A 1 -35.94 5.00 10.92
CA MET A 1 -34.50 4.93 11.29
C MET A 1 -33.71 5.77 10.31
N GLN A 2 -33.10 6.87 10.77
CA GLN A 2 -32.25 7.72 9.92
C GLN A 2 -31.05 6.90 9.43
N LYS A 3 -30.87 6.79 8.11
CA LYS A 3 -29.62 6.32 7.50
C LYS A 3 -28.53 7.32 7.88
N THR A 4 -27.86 7.13 9.01
CA THR A 4 -26.61 7.83 9.29
C THR A 4 -25.63 7.45 8.17
N ASN A 5 -25.14 8.45 7.45
CA ASN A 5 -24.22 8.20 6.34
C ASN A 5 -22.90 7.68 6.93
N LYS A 6 -22.66 6.36 6.82
CA LYS A 6 -21.48 5.66 7.35
C LYS A 6 -20.17 6.39 6.99
N SER A 7 -20.12 7.04 5.84
CA SER A 7 -18.99 7.87 5.40
C SER A 7 -18.74 9.06 6.32
N VAL A 8 -19.78 9.80 6.72
CA VAL A 8 -19.67 10.95 7.63
C VAL A 8 -19.14 10.49 8.99
N ARG A 9 -19.65 9.37 9.50
CA ARG A 9 -19.16 8.79 10.77
C ARG A 9 -17.68 8.43 10.69
N ILE A 10 -17.24 7.81 9.59
CA ILE A 10 -15.82 7.45 9.39
C ILE A 10 -14.96 8.72 9.31
N MET A 11 -15.41 9.77 8.61
CA MET A 11 -14.69 11.05 8.54
C MET A 11 -14.54 11.70 9.91
N CYS A 12 -15.60 11.71 10.72
CA CYS A 12 -15.53 12.21 12.10
C CYS A 12 -14.55 11.38 12.94
N GLU A 13 -14.58 10.05 12.83
CA GLU A 13 -13.62 9.18 13.55
C GLU A 13 -12.18 9.42 13.12
N ILE A 14 -11.92 9.59 11.82
CA ILE A 14 -10.60 9.98 11.30
C ILE A 14 -10.17 11.30 11.95
N GLY A 15 -11.00 12.34 11.91
CA GLY A 15 -10.66 13.66 12.45
C GLY A 15 -10.34 13.62 13.95
N MET A 16 -11.23 13.01 14.76
CA MET A 16 -11.06 12.91 16.21
C MET A 16 -9.82 12.09 16.60
N ILE A 17 -9.60 10.94 15.95
CA ILE A 17 -8.49 10.06 16.29
C ILE A 17 -7.17 10.63 15.77
N SER A 18 -7.16 11.35 14.64
CA SER A 18 -5.96 12.05 14.18
C SER A 18 -5.56 13.16 15.15
N ALA A 19 -6.52 13.96 15.62
CA ALA A 19 -6.26 14.99 16.62
C ALA A 19 -5.71 14.39 17.93
N LEU A 20 -6.29 13.27 18.40
CA LEU A 20 -5.79 12.56 19.58
C LEU A 20 -4.38 12.01 19.37
N GLY A 21 -4.11 11.41 18.20
CA GLY A 21 -2.80 10.88 17.83
C GLY A 21 -1.74 11.97 17.79
N PHE A 22 -2.08 13.14 17.24
CA PHE A 22 -1.21 14.31 17.25
C PHE A 22 -0.91 14.80 18.67
N VAL A 23 -1.91 14.88 19.56
CA VAL A 23 -1.67 15.23 20.97
C VAL A 23 -0.75 14.22 21.66
N PHE A 24 -0.91 12.92 21.38
CA PHE A 24 0.01 11.91 21.90
C PHE A 24 1.43 12.05 21.36
N ASP A 25 1.57 12.47 20.10
CA ASP A 25 2.87 12.72 19.45
C ASP A 25 3.60 13.92 20.06
N GLU A 26 2.89 15.02 20.28
CA GLU A 26 3.41 16.19 20.99
C GLU A 26 3.79 15.85 22.43
N LEU A 27 2.96 15.06 23.13
CA LEU A 27 3.25 14.63 24.49
C LEU A 27 4.53 13.78 24.57
N GLN A 28 4.69 12.78 23.70
CA GLN A 28 5.90 11.95 23.68
C GLN A 28 7.14 12.76 23.25
N SER A 29 6.97 13.73 22.35
CA SER A 29 8.03 14.65 21.92
C SER A 29 8.54 15.49 23.10
N ILE A 30 7.62 16.03 23.92
CA ILE A 30 7.98 16.77 25.14
C ILE A 30 8.70 15.86 26.15
N LEU A 31 8.20 14.64 26.37
CA LEU A 31 8.78 13.70 27.33
C LEU A 31 10.16 13.17 26.92
N SER A 32 10.40 13.06 25.60
CA SER A 32 11.67 12.57 25.05
C SER A 32 12.66 13.68 24.70
N ARG A 33 12.26 14.95 24.90
CA ARG A 33 13.07 16.12 24.56
C ARG A 33 14.39 16.09 25.33
N GLY A 34 15.50 16.25 24.60
CA GLY A 34 16.85 16.23 25.16
C GLY A 34 17.53 14.85 25.22
N ILE A 35 16.78 13.76 24.98
CA ILE A 35 17.37 12.41 24.81
C ILE A 35 17.85 12.23 23.36
N PHE A 36 17.03 12.68 22.41
CA PHE A 36 17.24 12.52 20.98
C PHE A 36 17.49 13.90 20.34
N ILE A 37 18.76 14.30 20.25
CA ILE A 37 19.17 15.65 19.80
C ILE A 37 18.71 15.95 18.37
N ASN A 38 18.72 14.94 17.49
CA ASN A 38 18.36 15.06 16.09
C ASN A 38 16.91 14.62 15.82
N GLY A 39 16.04 14.77 16.82
CA GLY A 39 14.63 14.38 16.74
C GLY A 39 14.39 12.89 16.97
N GLY A 40 13.12 12.53 17.15
CA GLY A 40 12.72 11.19 17.60
C GLY A 40 12.23 11.22 19.04
N SER A 41 11.26 10.35 19.32
CA SER A 41 10.61 10.29 20.62
C SER A 41 10.19 8.86 20.94
N ILE A 42 10.39 8.47 22.20
CA ILE A 42 9.84 7.23 22.73
C ILE A 42 8.41 7.52 23.15
N GLY A 43 7.45 6.81 22.56
CA GLY A 43 6.07 6.92 23.01
C GLY A 43 5.10 6.01 22.28
N PHE A 44 3.84 6.42 22.27
CA PHE A 44 2.71 5.56 21.91
C PHE A 44 1.75 6.20 20.91
N ALA A 45 2.12 7.31 20.26
CA ALA A 45 1.25 8.00 19.29
C ALA A 45 0.73 7.09 18.16
N MET A 46 1.51 6.07 17.79
CA MET A 46 1.10 5.03 16.82
C MET A 46 -0.22 4.34 17.18
N ILE A 47 -0.59 4.32 18.46
CA ILE A 47 -1.85 3.71 18.93
C ILE A 47 -3.06 4.32 18.23
N ALA A 48 -3.06 5.62 17.92
CA ALA A 48 -4.17 6.27 17.24
C ALA A 48 -4.38 5.71 15.83
N VAL A 49 -3.30 5.58 15.07
CA VAL A 49 -3.31 4.98 13.73
C VAL A 49 -3.72 3.50 13.81
N LEU A 50 -3.19 2.76 14.77
CA LEU A 50 -3.49 1.33 14.95
C LEU A 50 -4.94 1.07 15.40
N VAL A 51 -5.50 1.94 16.25
CA VAL A 51 -6.93 1.90 16.59
C VAL A 51 -7.77 2.06 15.32
N MET A 52 -7.44 3.03 14.46
CA MET A 52 -8.13 3.19 13.18
C MET A 52 -7.92 2.02 12.23
N ALA A 53 -6.72 1.43 12.22
CA ALA A 53 -6.38 0.27 11.42
C ALA A 53 -7.27 -0.93 11.75
N PHE A 54 -7.38 -1.29 13.03
CA PHE A 54 -8.19 -2.43 13.45
C PHE A 54 -9.69 -2.12 13.51
N ARG A 55 -10.08 -0.85 13.67
CA ARG A 55 -11.49 -0.44 13.67
C ARG A 55 -12.09 -0.29 12.28
N ARG A 56 -11.37 0.35 11.36
CA ARG A 56 -11.90 0.80 10.05
C ARG A 56 -11.12 0.28 8.84
N GLY A 57 -10.01 -0.43 9.07
CA GLY A 57 -9.16 -1.00 8.03
C GLY A 57 -8.07 -0.05 7.58
N TRP A 58 -7.28 -0.49 6.60
CA TRP A 58 -6.05 0.21 6.20
C TRP A 58 -6.29 1.62 5.67
N PHE A 59 -7.34 1.85 4.86
CA PHE A 59 -7.50 3.14 4.17
C PHE A 59 -7.79 4.29 5.15
N PRO A 60 -8.80 4.21 6.04
CA PRO A 60 -9.00 5.24 7.07
C PRO A 60 -7.79 5.40 7.99
N ALA A 61 -7.06 4.33 8.29
CA ALA A 61 -5.86 4.40 9.12
C ALA A 61 -4.69 5.13 8.44
N VAL A 62 -4.45 4.90 7.15
CA VAL A 62 -3.46 5.64 6.36
C VAL A 62 -3.81 7.13 6.33
N ILE A 63 -5.08 7.49 6.13
CA ILE A 63 -5.53 8.89 6.18
C ILE A 63 -5.30 9.48 7.58
N THR A 64 -5.62 8.75 8.64
CA THR A 64 -5.33 9.18 10.02
C THR A 64 -3.83 9.43 10.23
N GLY A 65 -2.97 8.52 9.77
CA GLY A 65 -1.52 8.68 9.85
C GLY A 65 -1.01 9.87 9.03
N LEU A 66 -1.55 10.09 7.83
CA LEU A 66 -1.22 11.26 7.00
C LEU A 66 -1.60 12.57 7.68
N ILE A 67 -2.77 12.64 8.32
CA ILE A 67 -3.20 13.86 9.03
C ILE A 67 -2.28 14.12 10.22
N ILE A 68 -1.93 13.09 11.00
CA ILE A 68 -0.98 13.24 12.11
C ILE A 68 0.36 13.75 11.59
N GLY A 69 0.90 13.15 10.52
CA GLY A 69 2.16 13.60 9.91
C GLY A 69 2.09 15.03 9.37
N LEU A 70 1.00 15.43 8.73
CA LEU A 70 0.81 16.81 8.25
C LEU A 70 0.69 17.83 9.39
N LEU A 71 0.08 17.44 10.52
CA LEU A 71 0.04 18.28 11.71
C LEU A 71 1.43 18.42 12.32
N ASP A 72 2.21 17.34 12.36
CA ASP A 72 3.60 17.37 12.82
C ASP A 72 4.49 18.27 11.93
N VAL A 73 4.26 18.24 10.60
CA VAL A 73 4.89 19.20 9.67
C VAL A 73 4.55 20.65 10.03
N ALA A 74 3.32 20.91 10.45
CA ALA A 74 2.87 22.27 10.75
C ALA A 74 3.43 22.81 12.08
N THR A 75 3.81 21.95 13.02
CA THR A 75 4.21 22.38 14.38
C THR A 75 5.69 22.18 14.69
N SER A 76 6.33 21.14 14.17
CA SER A 76 7.63 20.68 14.65
C SER A 76 8.69 20.47 13.56
N ALA A 77 8.30 20.54 12.27
CA ALA A 77 9.21 20.11 11.21
C ALA A 77 10.43 21.02 10.98
N GLN A 78 11.59 20.38 10.94
CA GLN A 78 12.83 20.93 10.44
C GLN A 78 13.07 20.37 9.04
N ILE A 79 12.79 21.20 8.04
CA ILE A 79 12.80 20.79 6.63
C ILE A 79 14.16 21.12 6.02
N ILE A 80 14.95 20.08 5.77
CA ILE A 80 16.25 20.22 5.07
C ILE A 80 16.16 19.81 3.61
N HIS A 81 15.21 18.92 3.25
CA HIS A 81 14.99 18.49 1.88
C HIS A 81 13.56 17.97 1.67
N PRO A 82 12.92 18.14 0.49
CA PRO A 82 11.55 17.66 0.27
C PRO A 82 11.35 16.14 0.45
N VAL A 83 12.35 15.33 0.08
CA VAL A 83 12.30 13.88 0.31
C VAL A 83 12.46 13.54 1.80
N GLN A 84 13.26 14.32 2.53
CA GLN A 84 13.39 14.16 3.98
C GLN A 84 12.07 14.51 4.69
N LEU A 85 11.40 15.59 4.28
CA LEU A 85 10.06 15.94 4.78
C LEU A 85 9.08 14.76 4.69
N LEU A 86 9.07 14.09 3.53
CA LEU A 86 8.22 12.93 3.32
C LEU A 86 8.60 11.76 4.24
N LEU A 87 9.89 11.46 4.36
CA LEU A 87 10.38 10.30 5.10
C LEU A 87 10.38 10.49 6.63
N ASP A 88 10.53 11.70 7.15
CA ASP A 88 10.60 11.98 8.59
C ASP A 88 9.28 12.43 9.20
N TYR A 89 8.36 13.01 8.43
CA TYR A 89 7.12 13.57 8.98
C TYR A 89 5.85 12.96 8.38
N ILE A 90 5.75 12.86 7.06
CA ILE A 90 4.49 12.47 6.40
C ILE A 90 4.30 10.94 6.37
N PHE A 91 5.30 10.20 5.86
CA PHE A 91 5.21 8.75 5.70
C PHE A 91 5.25 7.96 7.01
N PRO A 92 6.04 8.30 8.03
CA PRO A 92 6.17 7.52 9.26
C PRO A 92 4.85 7.08 9.88
N TYR A 93 3.89 7.99 10.03
CA TYR A 93 2.57 7.66 10.58
C TYR A 93 1.62 7.07 9.54
N ALA A 94 1.71 7.50 8.27
CA ALA A 94 0.89 6.97 7.20
C ALA A 94 1.12 5.46 6.97
N VAL A 95 2.38 5.02 6.97
CA VAL A 95 2.74 3.62 6.72
C VAL A 95 2.37 2.71 7.89
N VAL A 96 2.25 3.22 9.12
CA VAL A 96 1.67 2.47 10.25
C VAL A 96 0.23 2.04 9.94
N GLY A 97 -0.50 2.85 9.17
CA GLY A 97 -1.87 2.55 8.73
C GLY A 97 -2.01 1.28 7.90
N ILE A 98 -0.91 0.80 7.29
CA ILE A 98 -0.86 -0.46 6.54
C ILE A 98 -1.17 -1.66 7.45
N ALA A 99 -0.97 -1.56 8.77
CA ALA A 99 -1.41 -2.56 9.73
C ALA A 99 -2.91 -2.89 9.63
N GLY A 100 -3.73 -1.98 9.06
CA GLY A 100 -5.16 -2.21 8.85
C GLY A 100 -5.48 -3.29 7.81
N PHE A 101 -4.49 -3.77 7.04
CA PHE A 101 -4.65 -5.00 6.24
C PHE A 101 -4.81 -6.24 7.12
N LEU A 102 -4.41 -6.18 8.40
CA LEU A 102 -4.57 -7.28 9.35
C LEU A 102 -5.96 -7.31 10.01
N LYS A 103 -6.78 -6.27 9.86
CA LYS A 103 -8.13 -6.21 10.43
C LYS A 103 -8.99 -7.45 10.12
N PRO A 104 -9.05 -7.97 8.88
CA PRO A 104 -9.84 -9.16 8.57
C PRO A 104 -9.36 -10.41 9.32
N PHE A 105 -8.05 -10.52 9.58
CA PHE A 105 -7.51 -11.60 10.39
C PHE A 105 -7.84 -11.40 11.86
N PHE A 106 -7.73 -10.18 12.39
CA PHE A 106 -8.19 -9.83 13.73
C PHE A 106 -9.69 -10.13 13.95
N ASP A 107 -10.55 -9.81 12.99
CA ASP A 107 -12.00 -10.01 13.09
C ASP A 107 -12.41 -11.48 12.95
N LYS A 108 -11.59 -12.31 12.29
CA LYS A 108 -11.89 -13.72 12.02
C LYS A 108 -11.91 -14.58 13.29
N TYR A 109 -11.12 -14.20 14.30
CA TYR A 109 -11.02 -14.97 15.54
C TYR A 109 -11.99 -14.43 16.59
N ASP A 110 -12.59 -15.31 17.38
CA ASP A 110 -13.44 -14.93 18.51
C ASP A 110 -12.71 -15.01 19.85
N ASP A 111 -11.58 -15.73 19.90
CA ASP A 111 -10.78 -15.84 21.11
C ASP A 111 -9.89 -14.61 21.34
N LYS A 112 -9.71 -14.26 22.62
CA LYS A 112 -8.96 -13.05 23.03
C LYS A 112 -7.49 -13.14 22.66
N LEU A 113 -6.88 -14.32 22.75
CA LEU A 113 -5.45 -14.50 22.55
C LEU A 113 -5.07 -14.24 21.09
N SER A 114 -5.77 -14.85 20.14
CA SER A 114 -5.56 -14.64 18.71
C SER A 114 -5.74 -13.18 18.32
N ARG A 115 -6.77 -12.50 18.86
CA ARG A 115 -6.98 -11.07 18.62
C ARG A 115 -5.81 -10.22 19.13
N ILE A 116 -5.31 -10.49 20.33
CA ILE A 116 -4.12 -9.81 20.88
C ILE A 116 -2.89 -10.07 20.01
N LEU A 117 -2.68 -11.30 19.55
CA LEU A 117 -1.56 -11.64 18.65
C LEU A 117 -1.62 -10.84 17.33
N TRP A 118 -2.81 -10.64 16.77
CA TRP A 118 -2.97 -9.79 15.58
C TRP A 118 -2.73 -8.31 15.86
N LEU A 119 -3.13 -7.79 17.03
CA LEU A 119 -2.82 -6.42 17.44
C LEU A 119 -1.31 -6.20 17.60
N ILE A 120 -0.62 -7.16 18.24
CA ILE A 120 0.85 -7.14 18.39
C ILE A 120 1.51 -7.21 17.02
N SER A 121 1.07 -8.13 16.15
CA SER A 121 1.61 -8.27 14.79
C SER A 121 1.44 -6.99 13.96
N GLY A 122 0.27 -6.35 14.03
CA GLY A 122 0.04 -5.06 13.36
C GLY A 122 0.90 -3.93 13.92
N THR A 123 1.12 -3.92 15.23
CA THR A 123 1.99 -2.93 15.87
C THR A 123 3.44 -3.11 15.43
N ILE A 124 3.94 -4.35 15.37
CA ILE A 124 5.30 -4.67 14.90
C ILE A 124 5.44 -4.29 13.42
N ILE A 125 4.52 -4.71 12.55
CA ILE A 125 4.58 -4.41 11.11
C ILE A 125 4.52 -2.89 10.87
N GLY A 126 3.56 -2.20 11.50
CA GLY A 126 3.44 -0.75 11.36
C GLY A 126 4.68 -0.02 11.88
N GLY A 127 5.20 -0.43 13.04
CA GLY A 127 6.40 0.15 13.62
C GLY A 127 7.67 -0.13 12.81
N LEU A 128 7.81 -1.30 12.19
CA LEU A 128 8.92 -1.61 11.29
C LEU A 128 8.89 -0.77 10.02
N LEU A 129 7.70 -0.52 9.46
CA LEU A 129 7.54 0.38 8.32
C LEU A 129 7.87 1.83 8.69
N LYS A 130 7.42 2.27 9.88
CA LYS A 130 7.82 3.57 10.45
C LYS A 130 9.35 3.66 10.61
N PHE A 131 9.97 2.62 11.16
CA PHE A 131 11.41 2.50 11.30
C PHE A 131 12.12 2.60 9.96
N LEU A 132 11.66 1.88 8.94
CA LEU A 132 12.27 1.93 7.62
C LEU A 132 12.24 3.34 7.02
N SER A 133 11.15 4.09 7.24
CA SER A 133 11.03 5.49 6.79
C SER A 133 12.11 6.38 7.41
N HIS A 134 12.22 6.38 8.75
CA HIS A 134 13.21 7.18 9.46
C HIS A 134 14.65 6.68 9.25
N TYR A 135 14.84 5.36 9.10
CA TYR A 135 16.13 4.78 8.78
C TYR A 135 16.64 5.26 7.42
N LEU A 136 15.78 5.25 6.39
CA LEU A 136 16.12 5.77 5.06
C LEU A 136 16.37 7.27 5.09
N ALA A 137 15.56 8.05 5.83
CA ALA A 137 15.84 9.47 6.04
C ALA A 137 17.22 9.67 6.69
N GLY A 138 17.52 8.86 7.71
CA GLY A 138 18.79 8.83 8.42
C GLY A 138 19.98 8.63 7.48
N VAL A 139 19.93 7.56 6.69
CA VAL A 139 21.01 7.17 5.76
C VAL A 139 21.21 8.19 4.63
N ILE A 140 20.16 8.89 4.21
CA ILE A 140 20.25 9.84 3.07
C ILE A 140 20.63 11.25 3.55
N PHE A 141 20.08 11.71 4.68
CA PHE A 141 20.14 13.12 5.09
C PHE A 141 20.83 13.36 6.44
N TRP A 142 20.86 12.37 7.33
CA TRP A 142 21.41 12.50 8.68
C TRP A 142 22.69 11.68 8.85
N THR A 143 23.62 11.76 7.90
CA THR A 143 24.79 10.87 7.82
C THR A 143 25.94 11.22 8.75
N ASP A 144 25.92 12.38 9.42
CA ASP A 144 27.02 12.83 10.26
C ASP A 144 26.85 12.34 11.72
N PRO A 145 27.67 11.36 12.16
CA PRO A 145 27.57 10.79 13.51
C PRO A 145 28.20 11.69 14.58
N THR A 146 28.89 12.79 14.23
CA THR A 146 29.58 13.66 15.21
C THR A 146 28.62 14.51 16.05
N TYR A 147 27.38 14.69 15.62
CA TYR A 147 26.37 15.50 16.31
C TYR A 147 25.54 14.73 17.35
N PHE A 148 26.07 13.62 17.88
CA PHE A 148 25.31 12.69 18.69
C PHE A 148 25.68 12.60 20.18
N ALA A 149 24.64 12.62 21.02
CA ALA A 149 24.72 12.54 22.49
C ALA A 149 25.36 11.24 23.03
N TRP A 150 25.56 10.22 22.18
CA TRP A 150 26.00 8.88 22.59
C TRP A 150 27.43 8.54 22.15
N ASN A 151 28.19 9.52 21.65
CA ASN A 151 29.60 9.37 21.26
C ASN A 151 29.82 8.16 20.33
N LEU A 152 28.92 7.97 19.36
CA LEU A 152 28.94 6.88 18.37
C LEU A 152 29.83 7.21 17.15
N ASN A 153 30.83 8.08 17.36
CA ASN A 153 31.53 8.81 16.32
C ASN A 153 32.38 7.92 15.40
N GLU A 154 32.63 6.67 15.81
CA GLU A 154 33.44 5.69 15.07
C GLU A 154 32.60 4.63 14.33
N MET A 155 31.26 4.70 14.40
CA MET A 155 30.38 3.74 13.71
C MET A 155 30.25 4.06 12.22
N ASN A 156 30.13 3.02 11.39
CA ASN A 156 29.67 3.19 10.01
C ASN A 156 28.25 3.79 10.01
N VAL A 157 28.01 4.75 9.11
CA VAL A 157 26.74 5.48 8.91
C VAL A 157 25.51 4.57 8.94
N TYR A 158 25.53 3.42 8.26
CA TYR A 158 24.38 2.51 8.21
C TYR A 158 24.03 1.91 9.57
N LEU A 159 25.05 1.56 10.37
CA LEU A 159 24.84 1.01 11.71
C LEU A 159 24.40 2.11 12.68
N TYR A 160 24.99 3.29 12.55
CA TYR A 160 24.61 4.46 13.33
C TYR A 160 23.14 4.84 13.11
N CYS A 161 22.69 4.99 11.86
CA CYS A 161 21.28 5.31 11.57
C CYS A 161 20.33 4.21 12.06
N PHE A 162 20.78 2.95 12.04
CA PHE A 162 19.98 1.83 12.55
C PHE A 162 19.80 1.95 14.05
N VAL A 163 20.91 2.10 14.79
CA VAL A 163 20.93 2.18 16.26
C VAL A 163 20.15 3.39 16.74
N TYR A 164 20.31 4.55 16.11
CA TYR A 164 19.56 5.74 16.53
C TYR A 164 18.05 5.56 16.38
N ASN A 165 17.61 5.15 15.19
CA ASN A 165 16.18 5.05 14.89
C ASN A 165 15.51 3.92 15.68
N ILE A 166 16.20 2.78 15.89
CA ILE A 166 15.62 1.67 16.64
C ILE A 166 15.54 2.00 18.13
N ALA A 167 16.41 2.87 18.66
CA ALA A 167 16.44 3.22 20.07
C ALA A 167 15.19 3.98 20.54
N PHE A 168 14.52 4.74 19.66
CA PHE A 168 13.21 5.33 20.00
C PHE A 168 12.03 4.54 19.44
N ILE A 169 12.15 3.93 18.25
CA ILE A 169 11.02 3.20 17.62
C ILE A 169 10.80 1.83 18.27
N GLY A 170 11.88 1.12 18.62
CA GLY A 170 11.80 -0.19 19.29
C GLY A 170 11.00 -0.15 20.59
N PRO A 171 11.36 0.70 21.57
CA PRO A 171 10.58 0.89 22.78
C PRO A 171 9.15 1.37 22.50
N SER A 172 8.96 2.25 21.50
CA SER A 172 7.63 2.73 21.10
C SER A 172 6.72 1.61 20.60
N ILE A 173 7.26 0.64 19.84
CA ILE A 173 6.53 -0.56 19.40
C ILE A 173 6.06 -1.37 20.62
N VAL A 174 6.95 -1.60 21.59
CA VAL A 174 6.65 -2.38 22.79
C VAL A 174 5.55 -1.70 23.61
N ILE A 175 5.71 -0.41 23.92
CA ILE A 175 4.74 0.37 24.70
C ILE A 175 3.39 0.40 23.97
N THR A 176 3.39 0.68 22.67
CA THR A 176 2.16 0.74 21.87
C THR A 176 1.45 -0.61 21.85
N ALA A 177 2.18 -1.72 21.69
CA ALA A 177 1.60 -3.07 21.65
C ALA A 177 0.93 -3.43 22.98
N ILE A 178 1.58 -3.11 24.11
CA ILE A 178 1.03 -3.31 25.45
C ILE A 178 -0.24 -2.47 25.64
N LEU A 179 -0.19 -1.17 25.32
CA LEU A 179 -1.34 -0.28 25.47
C LEU A 179 -2.51 -0.68 24.57
N LEU A 180 -2.24 -1.11 23.34
CA LEU A 180 -3.27 -1.58 22.41
C LEU A 180 -3.92 -2.88 22.89
N ALA A 181 -3.14 -3.81 23.47
CA ALA A 181 -3.65 -5.01 24.09
C ALA A 181 -4.52 -4.71 25.32
N ILE A 182 -4.09 -3.80 26.20
CA ILE A 182 -4.87 -3.33 27.35
C ILE A 182 -6.17 -2.67 26.88
N LEU A 183 -6.11 -1.82 25.86
CA LEU A 183 -7.29 -1.18 25.27
C LEU A 183 -8.29 -2.21 24.74
N TYR A 184 -7.80 -3.26 24.08
CA TYR A 184 -8.66 -4.35 23.61
C TYR A 184 -9.32 -5.11 24.76
N LEU A 185 -8.57 -5.42 25.82
CA LEU A 185 -9.08 -6.15 26.98
C LEU A 185 -10.10 -5.35 27.79
N THR A 186 -9.92 -4.04 27.89
CA THR A 186 -10.77 -3.14 28.70
C THR A 186 -11.95 -2.56 27.91
N ALA A 187 -11.76 -2.26 26.62
CA ALA A 187 -12.75 -1.59 25.77
C ALA A 187 -12.77 -2.17 24.34
N PRO A 188 -13.11 -3.47 24.15
CA PRO A 188 -13.05 -4.13 22.84
C PRO A 188 -13.94 -3.47 21.77
N ARG A 189 -15.03 -2.80 22.19
CA ARG A 189 -15.93 -2.02 21.34
C ARG A 189 -15.25 -0.84 20.59
N VAL A 190 -14.08 -0.41 21.04
CA VAL A 190 -13.29 0.62 20.36
C VAL A 190 -12.69 0.06 19.06
N LEU A 191 -12.26 -1.20 19.08
CA LEU A 191 -11.62 -1.85 17.93
C LEU A 191 -12.61 -2.66 17.08
N ILE A 192 -13.69 -3.17 17.67
CA ILE A 192 -14.69 -3.99 16.99
C ILE A 192 -15.89 -3.13 16.60
N GLU A 193 -16.15 -2.99 15.30
CA GLU A 193 -17.43 -2.46 14.79
C GLU A 193 -18.47 -3.59 14.76
N LYS A 194 -19.59 -3.41 15.47
CA LYS A 194 -20.82 -4.17 15.19
C LYS A 194 -21.53 -3.44 14.05
N ASP A 195 -21.54 -4.00 12.84
CA ASP A 195 -22.63 -3.86 11.84
C ASP A 195 -22.44 -4.80 10.61
N ASP A 196 -23.55 -5.48 10.28
CA ASP A 196 -23.98 -6.38 9.18
C ASP A 196 -23.26 -7.73 8.90
N ILE A 197 -23.99 -8.81 9.19
CA ILE A 197 -23.66 -10.22 8.90
C ILE A 197 -23.61 -10.44 7.38
N ILE A 198 -22.43 -10.75 6.86
CA ILE A 198 -22.19 -11.08 5.45
C ILE A 198 -22.76 -12.47 5.12
N SER A 199 -23.53 -12.57 4.02
CA SER A 199 -24.11 -13.84 3.58
C SER A 199 -23.03 -14.85 3.12
N ARG A 200 -23.23 -16.15 3.34
CA ARG A 200 -22.23 -17.20 2.97
C ARG A 200 -21.89 -17.22 1.47
N GLU A 201 -22.77 -16.70 0.61
CA GLU A 201 -22.53 -16.59 -0.83
C GLU A 201 -21.57 -15.44 -1.18
N ASP A 202 -21.63 -14.32 -0.45
CA ASP A 202 -20.69 -13.21 -0.58
C ASP A 202 -19.28 -13.57 -0.08
N ILE A 203 -19.20 -14.44 0.93
CA ILE A 203 -17.93 -14.99 1.43
C ILE A 203 -17.25 -15.82 0.33
N ARG A 204 -17.97 -16.75 -0.31
CA ARG A 204 -17.43 -17.60 -1.38
C ARG A 204 -16.97 -16.79 -2.60
N ASN A 205 -17.75 -15.80 -3.02
CA ASN A 205 -17.39 -14.93 -4.15
C ASN A 205 -16.18 -14.04 -3.84
N ASN A 206 -16.03 -13.59 -2.59
CA ASN A 206 -14.83 -12.87 -2.14
C ASN A 206 -13.59 -13.77 -2.08
N GLU A 207 -13.70 -15.03 -1.67
CA GLU A 207 -12.57 -15.97 -1.69
C GLU A 207 -12.07 -16.23 -3.11
N ILE A 208 -12.97 -16.44 -4.07
CA ILE A 208 -12.62 -16.58 -5.49
C ILE A 208 -11.94 -15.30 -6.01
N GLN A 209 -12.48 -14.12 -5.66
CA GLN A 209 -11.86 -12.85 -6.06
C GLN A 209 -10.48 -12.65 -5.45
N LYS A 210 -10.25 -13.05 -4.19
CA LYS A 210 -8.92 -12.99 -3.55
C LYS A 210 -7.93 -13.88 -4.29
N VAL A 211 -8.30 -15.12 -4.59
CA VAL A 211 -7.43 -16.06 -5.34
C VAL A 211 -7.07 -15.48 -6.71
N ILE A 212 -8.04 -14.93 -7.44
CA ILE A 212 -7.81 -14.29 -8.74
C ILE A 212 -6.92 -13.06 -8.61
N SER A 213 -7.15 -12.22 -7.59
CA SER A 213 -6.38 -10.98 -7.39
C SER A 213 -4.93 -11.27 -7.01
N ILE A 214 -4.71 -12.27 -6.15
CA ILE A 214 -3.37 -12.74 -5.77
C ILE A 214 -2.66 -13.34 -6.99
N SER A 215 -3.36 -14.15 -7.80
CA SER A 215 -2.80 -14.72 -9.02
C SER A 215 -2.40 -13.63 -10.02
N THR A 216 -3.25 -12.60 -10.20
CA THR A 216 -2.97 -11.46 -11.08
C THR A 216 -1.77 -10.64 -10.60
N LEU A 217 -1.68 -10.42 -9.29
CA LEU A 217 -0.55 -9.73 -8.65
C LEU A 217 0.77 -10.49 -8.88
N LEU A 218 0.75 -11.81 -8.66
CA LEU A 218 1.92 -12.68 -8.82
C LEU A 218 2.41 -12.69 -10.27
N VAL A 219 1.49 -12.92 -11.22
CA VAL A 219 1.82 -12.91 -12.65
C VAL A 219 2.34 -11.54 -13.08
N GLY A 220 1.68 -10.45 -12.66
CA GLY A 220 2.14 -9.09 -12.94
C GLY A 220 3.54 -8.81 -12.40
N SER A 221 3.82 -9.21 -11.16
CA SER A 221 5.11 -8.95 -10.50
C SER A 221 6.23 -9.74 -11.14
N VAL A 222 5.97 -10.99 -11.52
CA VAL A 222 6.94 -11.84 -12.24
C VAL A 222 7.25 -11.26 -13.61
N LEU A 223 6.23 -10.88 -14.39
CA LEU A 223 6.42 -10.26 -15.71
C LEU A 223 7.18 -8.93 -15.60
N PHE A 224 6.83 -8.09 -14.61
CA PHE A 224 7.50 -6.82 -14.39
C PHE A 224 9.00 -7.02 -14.14
N ILE A 225 9.33 -7.84 -13.14
CA ILE A 225 10.73 -8.02 -12.69
C ILE A 225 11.54 -8.74 -13.77
N TYR A 226 11.02 -9.83 -14.33
CA TYR A 226 11.75 -10.62 -15.31
C TYR A 226 12.07 -9.80 -16.57
N TYR A 227 11.06 -9.13 -17.15
CA TYR A 227 11.27 -8.37 -18.37
C TYR A 227 11.95 -7.01 -18.14
N LEU A 228 11.94 -6.47 -16.91
CA LEU A 228 12.78 -5.33 -16.55
C LEU A 228 14.26 -5.73 -16.55
N ILE A 229 14.58 -6.89 -15.97
CA ILE A 229 15.94 -7.43 -15.97
C ILE A 229 16.38 -7.75 -17.40
N ASP A 230 15.51 -8.35 -18.20
CA ASP A 230 15.77 -8.64 -19.61
C ASP A 230 16.00 -7.36 -20.43
N TYR A 231 15.19 -6.32 -20.21
CA TYR A 231 15.41 -4.99 -20.80
C TYR A 231 16.78 -4.43 -20.45
N ILE A 232 17.17 -4.46 -19.17
CA ILE A 232 18.48 -3.97 -18.73
C ILE A 232 19.62 -4.79 -19.35
N ARG A 233 19.45 -6.11 -19.48
CA ARG A 233 20.44 -7.00 -20.12
C ARG A 233 20.54 -6.82 -21.63
N SER A 234 19.50 -6.31 -22.27
CA SER A 234 19.48 -6.07 -23.71
C SER A 234 20.21 -4.80 -24.15
N TYR A 235 20.91 -4.13 -23.23
CA TYR A 235 21.73 -2.97 -23.53
C TYR A 235 22.87 -3.32 -24.50
N GLU A 236 22.90 -2.65 -25.65
CA GLU A 236 24.00 -2.69 -26.59
C GLU A 236 24.54 -1.27 -26.81
N ASP A 237 25.86 -1.13 -26.67
CA ASP A 237 26.58 0.12 -26.92
C ASP A 237 27.20 0.06 -28.32
N ASN A 238 26.55 0.73 -29.27
CA ASN A 238 27.00 0.86 -30.65
C ASN A 238 27.70 2.21 -30.90
N SER A 239 28.11 2.90 -29.83
CA SER A 239 28.73 4.21 -29.93
C SER A 239 30.09 4.18 -30.64
N SER A 240 30.40 5.29 -31.31
CA SER A 240 31.67 5.56 -31.98
C SER A 240 32.13 6.98 -31.63
N PRO A 241 33.42 7.34 -31.82
CA PRO A 241 33.89 8.68 -31.47
C PRO A 241 33.08 9.78 -32.18
N GLY A 242 32.32 10.56 -31.42
CA GLY A 242 31.42 11.62 -31.92
C GLY A 242 29.96 11.20 -32.18
N TYR A 243 29.60 9.93 -31.97
CA TYR A 243 28.25 9.39 -32.19
C TYR A 243 27.85 8.44 -31.05
N ILE A 244 26.80 8.79 -30.32
CA ILE A 244 26.27 7.99 -29.20
C ILE A 244 25.02 7.26 -29.70
N ASP A 245 25.05 5.92 -29.66
CA ASP A 245 23.94 5.06 -30.04
C ASP A 245 23.81 3.91 -29.05
N PHE A 246 22.81 4.02 -28.18
CA PHE A 246 22.49 3.02 -27.16
C PHE A 246 21.19 2.35 -27.57
N ASP A 247 21.24 1.05 -27.81
CA ASP A 247 20.05 0.26 -28.14
C ASP A 247 19.62 -0.60 -26.97
N PHE A 248 18.31 -0.77 -26.84
CA PHE A 248 17.67 -1.62 -25.84
C PHE A 248 16.47 -2.31 -26.47
N ASN A 249 16.14 -3.53 -26.04
CA ASN A 249 14.97 -4.24 -26.54
C ASN A 249 13.66 -3.57 -26.06
N PRO A 250 12.91 -2.87 -26.94
CA PRO A 250 11.72 -2.14 -26.54
C PRO A 250 10.56 -3.05 -26.15
N ASP A 251 10.58 -4.32 -26.56
CA ASP A 251 9.52 -5.29 -26.29
C ASP A 251 9.60 -5.75 -24.84
N SER A 252 10.83 -5.93 -24.30
CA SER A 252 11.06 -6.26 -22.88
C SER A 252 10.64 -5.13 -21.94
N MET A 253 10.92 -3.87 -22.29
CA MET A 253 10.42 -2.72 -21.51
C MET A 253 8.89 -2.70 -21.44
N MET A 254 8.23 -3.01 -22.56
CA MET A 254 6.78 -2.94 -22.64
C MET A 254 6.09 -4.08 -21.88
N ILE A 255 6.61 -5.31 -21.97
CA ILE A 255 6.09 -6.43 -21.16
C ILE A 255 6.33 -6.15 -19.67
N SER A 256 7.45 -5.52 -19.33
CA SER A 256 7.70 -5.05 -17.97
C SER A 256 6.62 -4.05 -17.51
N MET A 257 6.33 -3.02 -18.31
CA MET A 257 5.26 -2.04 -18.02
C MET A 257 3.87 -2.68 -17.88
N LEU A 258 3.55 -3.67 -18.71
CA LEU A 258 2.30 -4.45 -18.58
C LEU A 258 2.26 -5.26 -17.28
N GLY A 259 3.38 -5.87 -16.90
CA GLY A 259 3.55 -6.55 -15.62
C GLY A 259 3.34 -5.60 -14.43
N LEU A 260 3.89 -4.39 -14.50
CA LEU A 260 3.69 -3.35 -13.48
C LEU A 260 2.21 -2.97 -13.38
N PHE A 261 1.53 -2.81 -14.50
CA PHE A 261 0.11 -2.49 -14.52
C PHE A 261 -0.76 -3.61 -13.93
N LEU A 262 -0.47 -4.88 -14.26
CA LEU A 262 -1.14 -6.05 -13.68
C LEU A 262 -0.88 -6.16 -12.17
N THR A 263 0.33 -5.81 -11.72
CA THR A 263 0.68 -5.73 -10.30
C THR A 263 -0.21 -4.71 -9.59
N VAL A 264 -0.31 -3.49 -10.12
CA VAL A 264 -1.15 -2.42 -9.57
C VAL A 264 -2.63 -2.81 -9.55
N LEU A 265 -3.12 -3.44 -10.62
CA LEU A 265 -4.51 -3.92 -10.68
C LEU A 265 -4.79 -5.08 -9.74
N GLY A 266 -3.84 -6.01 -9.59
CA GLY A 266 -3.89 -7.08 -8.59
C GLY A 266 -4.02 -6.49 -7.18
N ILE A 267 -3.23 -5.46 -6.87
CA ILE A 267 -3.30 -4.73 -5.57
C ILE A 267 -4.68 -4.07 -5.39
N ILE A 268 -5.16 -3.32 -6.38
CA ILE A 268 -6.46 -2.62 -6.30
C ILE A 268 -7.63 -3.61 -6.17
N SER A 269 -7.60 -4.72 -6.92
CA SER A 269 -8.62 -5.76 -6.86
C SER A 269 -8.58 -6.49 -5.52
N LEU A 270 -7.39 -6.79 -5.00
CA LEU A 270 -7.20 -7.41 -3.69
C LEU A 270 -7.73 -6.50 -2.57
N ILE A 271 -7.39 -5.21 -2.62
CA ILE A 271 -7.93 -4.17 -1.73
C ILE A 271 -9.46 -4.16 -1.74
N THR A 272 -10.06 -4.29 -2.93
CA THR A 272 -11.51 -4.27 -3.11
C THR A 272 -12.16 -5.55 -2.56
N ALA A 273 -11.54 -6.71 -2.79
CA ALA A 273 -11.97 -8.00 -2.25
C ALA A 273 -11.88 -8.04 -0.71
N TYR A 274 -10.83 -7.47 -0.14
CA TYR A 274 -10.68 -7.36 1.32
C TYR A 274 -11.67 -6.40 1.98
N LYS A 275 -12.11 -5.36 1.25
CA LYS A 275 -13.16 -4.44 1.73
C LYS A 275 -14.56 -5.05 1.68
N GLN A 276 -14.72 -6.31 1.22
CA GLN A 276 -15.99 -7.04 1.06
C GLN A 276 -17.08 -6.29 0.27
N LYS A 277 -16.72 -5.19 -0.40
CA LYS A 277 -17.56 -4.48 -1.35
C LYS A 277 -17.31 -5.12 -2.71
N PHE A 278 -17.89 -6.29 -2.93
CA PHE A 278 -17.84 -6.95 -4.22
C PHE A 278 -18.51 -6.06 -5.27
N ASN A 279 -17.72 -5.23 -5.95
CA ASN A 279 -18.18 -4.48 -7.11
C ASN A 279 -17.66 -5.17 -8.37
N SER A 280 -18.45 -6.14 -8.82
CA SER A 280 -18.16 -6.96 -9.99
C SER A 280 -17.93 -6.16 -11.28
N LEU A 281 -18.28 -4.86 -11.28
CA LEU A 281 -18.13 -3.90 -12.37
C LEU A 281 -16.69 -3.37 -12.50
N VAL A 282 -16.00 -3.16 -11.37
CA VAL A 282 -14.60 -2.68 -11.35
C VAL A 282 -13.66 -3.72 -11.93
N PHE A 283 -13.90 -5.00 -11.60
CA PHE A 283 -13.15 -6.14 -12.12
C PHE A 283 -13.35 -6.34 -13.63
N THR A 284 -14.60 -6.27 -14.11
CA THR A 284 -14.86 -6.34 -15.56
C THR A 284 -14.29 -5.12 -16.29
N GLY A 285 -14.36 -3.93 -15.70
CA GLY A 285 -13.86 -2.69 -16.29
C GLY A 285 -12.33 -2.64 -16.44
N SER A 286 -11.60 -3.16 -15.45
CA SER A 286 -10.14 -3.23 -15.51
C SER A 286 -9.65 -4.33 -16.45
N LEU A 287 -10.30 -5.49 -16.48
CA LEU A 287 -10.01 -6.55 -17.46
C LEU A 287 -10.30 -6.09 -18.90
N THR A 288 -11.40 -5.35 -19.14
CA THR A 288 -11.66 -4.73 -20.45
C THR A 288 -10.59 -3.71 -20.83
N ALA A 289 -10.12 -2.88 -19.89
CA ALA A 289 -9.13 -1.86 -20.17
C ALA A 289 -7.76 -2.47 -20.54
N ILE A 290 -7.31 -3.48 -19.79
CA ILE A 290 -6.08 -4.24 -20.13
C ILE A 290 -6.20 -4.86 -21.51
N SER A 291 -7.30 -5.60 -21.75
CA SER A 291 -7.51 -6.31 -23.02
C SER A 291 -7.56 -5.34 -24.21
N LEU A 292 -8.15 -4.16 -24.03
CA LEU A 292 -8.22 -3.13 -25.06
C LEU A 292 -6.86 -2.49 -25.34
N ILE A 293 -6.09 -2.14 -24.30
CA ILE A 293 -4.75 -1.56 -24.44
C ILE A 293 -3.79 -2.56 -25.11
N SER A 294 -3.81 -3.82 -24.66
CA SER A 294 -3.02 -4.90 -25.26
C SER A 294 -3.41 -5.17 -26.72
N PHE A 295 -4.71 -5.11 -27.03
CA PHE A 295 -5.22 -5.26 -28.40
C PHE A 295 -4.74 -4.12 -29.32
N ILE A 296 -4.89 -2.85 -28.89
CA ILE A 296 -4.46 -1.68 -29.67
C ILE A 296 -2.96 -1.69 -29.91
N TYR A 297 -2.18 -2.08 -28.90
CA TYR A 297 -0.73 -2.17 -29.02
C TYR A 297 -0.28 -3.27 -29.99
N CYS A 298 -0.85 -4.48 -29.90
CA CYS A 298 -0.52 -5.57 -30.81
C CYS A 298 -0.84 -5.19 -32.26
N LEU A 299 -1.97 -4.50 -32.48
CA LEU A 299 -2.33 -3.99 -33.79
C LEU A 299 -1.30 -2.98 -34.32
N ALA A 300 -0.83 -2.06 -33.48
CA ALA A 300 0.18 -1.08 -33.86
C ALA A 300 1.55 -1.73 -34.19
N ARG A 301 1.95 -2.77 -33.45
CA ARG A 301 3.19 -3.52 -33.73
C ARG A 301 3.08 -4.38 -34.97
N LEU A 302 1.95 -5.05 -35.20
CA LEU A 302 1.67 -5.77 -36.44
C LEU A 302 1.87 -4.84 -37.64
N ILE A 303 1.27 -3.65 -37.60
CA ILE A 303 1.45 -2.63 -38.66
C ILE A 303 2.93 -2.25 -38.82
N ARG A 304 3.64 -1.96 -37.72
CA ARG A 304 5.06 -1.57 -37.78
C ARG A 304 5.96 -2.67 -38.36
N MET A 305 5.70 -3.93 -38.04
CA MET A 305 6.50 -5.06 -38.52
C MET A 305 6.25 -5.36 -39.98
N TYR A 306 4.99 -5.25 -40.44
CA TYR A 306 4.69 -5.31 -41.87
C TYR A 306 5.38 -4.20 -42.66
N VAL A 307 5.44 -2.97 -42.11
CA VAL A 307 6.16 -1.84 -42.75
C VAL A 307 7.68 -2.06 -42.76
N LYS A 308 8.24 -2.75 -41.76
CA LYS A 308 9.67 -3.04 -41.63
C LYS A 308 10.11 -4.39 -42.22
N GLU A 309 9.20 -5.12 -42.87
CA GLU A 309 9.44 -6.48 -43.41
C GLU A 309 10.01 -7.48 -42.37
N GLN A 310 9.57 -7.38 -41.12
CA GLN A 310 9.98 -8.27 -40.01
C GLN A 310 8.89 -9.31 -39.69
N ASP A 311 9.26 -10.49 -39.18
CA ASP A 311 8.31 -11.58 -38.88
C ASP A 311 7.30 -11.20 -37.78
N PRO A 312 5.99 -11.04 -38.09
CA PRO A 312 4.98 -10.61 -37.15
C PRO A 312 4.35 -11.74 -36.34
N SER A 313 4.78 -13.00 -36.53
CA SER A 313 4.09 -14.22 -36.06
C SER A 313 3.70 -14.20 -34.58
N ILE A 314 4.59 -13.75 -33.69
CA ILE A 314 4.30 -13.65 -32.26
C ILE A 314 3.16 -12.66 -31.95
N TYR A 315 3.08 -11.54 -32.67
CA TYR A 315 2.08 -10.50 -32.45
C TYR A 315 0.69 -10.90 -32.95
N TRP A 316 0.60 -11.79 -33.94
CA TRP A 316 -0.67 -12.37 -34.38
C TRP A 316 -1.30 -13.26 -33.30
N ILE A 317 -0.48 -14.06 -32.61
CA ILE A 317 -0.93 -14.90 -31.49
C ILE A 317 -1.46 -14.01 -30.37
N TRP A 318 -0.70 -12.97 -29.98
CA TRP A 318 -1.12 -12.02 -28.94
C TRP A 318 -2.34 -11.20 -29.32
N PHE A 319 -2.48 -10.83 -30.59
CA PHE A 319 -3.66 -10.14 -31.12
C PHE A 319 -4.93 -11.01 -31.02
N ALA A 320 -4.84 -12.28 -31.40
CA ALA A 320 -5.96 -13.23 -31.30
C ALA A 320 -6.38 -13.47 -29.84
N VAL A 321 -5.42 -13.63 -28.93
CA VAL A 321 -5.67 -13.76 -27.49
C VAL A 321 -6.37 -12.50 -26.96
N GLY A 322 -5.88 -11.31 -27.29
CA GLY A 322 -6.50 -10.04 -26.90
C GLY A 322 -7.96 -9.90 -27.36
N LEU A 323 -8.26 -10.32 -28.59
CA LEU A 323 -9.62 -10.33 -29.16
C LEU A 323 -10.58 -11.24 -28.39
N ILE A 324 -10.14 -12.44 -28.03
CA ILE A 324 -10.94 -13.41 -27.27
C ILE A 324 -11.25 -12.85 -25.87
N PHE A 325 -10.25 -12.32 -25.18
CA PHE A 325 -10.44 -11.72 -23.85
C PHE A 325 -11.35 -10.49 -23.88
N LEU A 326 -11.22 -9.63 -24.90
CA LEU A 326 -12.11 -8.48 -25.10
C LEU A 326 -13.57 -8.94 -25.29
N SER A 327 -13.77 -9.98 -26.11
CA SER A 327 -15.09 -10.56 -26.40
C SER A 327 -15.75 -11.14 -25.16
N ILE A 328 -15.02 -11.95 -24.38
CA ILE A 328 -15.50 -12.51 -23.10
C ILE A 328 -15.85 -11.38 -22.12
N SER A 329 -15.02 -10.35 -22.05
CA SER A 329 -15.22 -9.23 -21.12
C SER A 329 -16.46 -8.40 -21.48
N CYS A 330 -16.70 -8.16 -22.77
CA CYS A 330 -17.92 -7.52 -23.27
C CYS A 330 -19.18 -8.35 -22.93
N VAL A 331 -19.14 -9.67 -23.14
CA VAL A 331 -20.26 -10.55 -22.81
C VAL A 331 -20.59 -10.50 -21.32
N LEU A 332 -19.57 -10.61 -20.45
CA LEU A 332 -19.74 -10.54 -18.99
C LEU A 332 -20.28 -9.18 -18.53
N PHE A 333 -19.85 -8.10 -19.16
CA PHE A 333 -20.36 -6.75 -18.89
C PHE A 333 -21.84 -6.62 -19.27
N ILE A 334 -22.24 -7.10 -20.46
CA ILE A 334 -23.62 -7.08 -20.94
C ILE A 334 -24.53 -7.90 -20.03
N PHE A 335 -24.15 -9.12 -19.68
CA PHE A 335 -24.93 -9.96 -18.75
C PHE A 335 -25.17 -9.29 -17.40
N LYS A 336 -24.15 -8.61 -16.86
CA LYS A 336 -24.26 -7.88 -15.59
C LYS A 336 -25.12 -6.64 -15.69
N TYR A 337 -24.98 -5.86 -16.76
CA TYR A 337 -25.81 -4.69 -17.02
C TYR A 337 -27.30 -5.08 -17.11
N LEU A 338 -27.61 -6.16 -17.84
CA LEU A 338 -28.97 -6.68 -17.96
C LEU A 338 -29.53 -7.16 -16.60
N LYS A 339 -28.72 -7.82 -15.78
CA LYS A 339 -29.11 -8.27 -14.43
C LYS A 339 -29.36 -7.10 -13.47
N ALA A 340 -28.57 -6.03 -13.56
CA ALA A 340 -28.75 -4.81 -12.76
C ALA A 340 -30.04 -4.06 -13.15
N LYS A 341 -30.32 -3.93 -14.46
CA LYS A 341 -31.55 -3.32 -14.97
C LYS A 341 -32.82 -4.08 -14.55
N LYS A 342 -32.78 -5.42 -14.57
CA LYS A 342 -33.91 -6.27 -14.14
C LYS A 342 -34.25 -6.12 -12.65
N LYS A 343 -33.26 -5.76 -11.81
CA LYS A 343 -33.43 -5.56 -10.37
C LYS A 343 -34.04 -4.19 -10.02
N SER A 344 -33.84 -3.18 -10.88
CA SER A 344 -34.43 -1.84 -10.70
C SER A 344 -35.84 -1.70 -11.26
N SER A 345 -36.32 -2.66 -12.07
CA SER A 345 -37.68 -2.70 -12.62
C SER A 345 -38.68 -3.49 -11.76
N THR A 346 -38.21 -4.11 -10.68
CA THR A 346 -39.00 -4.89 -9.70
C THR A 346 -39.16 -4.20 -8.34
N ILE A 347 -38.71 -2.93 -8.24
CA ILE A 347 -38.96 -1.99 -7.15
C ILE A 347 -39.76 -0.85 -7.78
#